data_AF-A0A9W4JLV9-F1
#
_entry.id   AF-A0A9W4JLV9-F1
#
_cell.length_a   1.000
_cell.length_b   1.000
_cell.length_c   1.000
_cell.angle_alpha   90.00
_cell.angle_beta   90.00
_cell.angle_gamma   90.00
#
_symmetry.space_group_name_H-M   'P 1'
#
loop_
_entity.id
_entity.type
_entity.pdbx_description
1 polymer ?
#
loop_
_entity_poly.entity_id
_entity_poly.type
_entity_poly.pdbx_seq_one_letter_code
_entity_poly.pdbx_strand_id
1 'polypeptide(L)'
;MTSAWLPWSTQRLHTAVRGEAKWGYVIYRTTYTPKSDIFFPKIIELLNDNIKHELVAECGLTKKHRAQNAKHTACNEIWTHHLPILMENQTQFDNASIDSVQTHFHSWVHDMQQKDHNVLYPMCIVIDEESLQEFMGASSADEHLEDGRLNQPLRYVKVIKAFPTADGDDIYDAFMGGEFPAEKSDSMGMLRSRGGKEDAVVSESDDEYDGFLGG
;
A
#
# COMPACT_ATOMS: atom_id res chain seq x y z
N MET A 1 8.63 4.83 18.96
CA MET A 1 8.63 4.77 17.49
C MET A 1 7.68 3.65 17.13
N THR A 2 6.52 3.97 16.55
CA THR A 2 5.53 2.99 16.11
C THR A 2 6.04 2.40 14.81
N SER A 3 6.70 1.24 14.88
CA SER A 3 6.96 0.44 13.69
C SER A 3 5.61 -0.07 13.21
N ALA A 4 4.97 0.67 12.30
CA ALA A 4 3.68 0.27 11.77
C ALA A 4 3.91 -0.85 10.74
N TRP A 5 3.68 -2.09 11.15
CA TRP A 5 3.62 -3.29 10.30
C TRP A 5 2.37 -3.30 9.42
N LEU A 6 1.58 -2.23 9.40
CA LEU A 6 0.47 -2.07 8.47
C LEU A 6 0.82 -1.07 7.36
N PRO A 7 0.49 -1.39 6.10
CA PRO A 7 0.79 -0.50 4.99
C PRO A 7 -0.10 0.74 4.93
N TRP A 8 -1.30 0.64 5.50
CA TRP A 8 -2.29 1.68 5.58
C TRP A 8 -3.08 1.52 6.87
N SER A 9 -3.84 2.55 7.24
CA SER A 9 -4.79 2.44 8.35
C SER A 9 -5.77 1.30 8.14
N THR A 10 -6.20 0.71 9.25
CA THR A 10 -7.26 -0.31 9.30
C THR A 10 -8.52 0.13 8.54
N GLN A 11 -8.90 1.40 8.61
CA GLN A 11 -10.05 1.94 7.87
C GLN A 11 -9.87 1.85 6.34
N ARG A 12 -8.68 2.20 5.84
CA ARG A 12 -8.38 2.13 4.40
C ARG A 12 -8.34 0.69 3.91
N LEU A 13 -7.69 -0.19 4.67
CA LEU A 13 -7.69 -1.63 4.39
C LEU A 13 -9.10 -2.20 4.38
N HIS A 14 -9.95 -1.82 5.36
CA HIS A 14 -11.34 -2.29 5.43
C HIS A 14 -12.16 -1.90 4.20
N THR A 15 -12.03 -0.65 3.74
CA THR A 15 -12.69 -0.18 2.51
C THR A 15 -12.23 -0.96 1.29
N ALA A 16 -10.92 -1.20 1.16
CA ALA A 16 -10.36 -1.96 0.04
C ALA A 16 -10.86 -3.40 0.01
N VAL A 17 -10.82 -4.12 1.14
CA VAL A 17 -11.24 -5.53 1.18
C VAL A 17 -12.75 -5.72 0.99
N ARG A 18 -13.56 -4.69 1.29
CA ARG A 18 -15.00 -4.68 0.93
C ARG A 18 -15.23 -4.56 -0.57
N GLY A 19 -14.29 -3.98 -1.31
CA GLY A 19 -14.22 -4.05 -2.76
C GLY A 19 -13.58 -5.34 -3.27
N GLU A 20 -13.54 -6.40 -2.44
CA GLU A 20 -12.92 -7.70 -2.73
C GLU A 20 -11.40 -7.64 -2.98
N ALA A 21 -10.75 -6.54 -2.60
CA ALA A 21 -9.31 -6.42 -2.79
C ALA A 21 -8.55 -7.39 -1.89
N LYS A 22 -7.53 -8.04 -2.44
CA LYS A 22 -6.54 -8.80 -1.67
C LYS A 22 -5.40 -7.88 -1.30
N TRP A 23 -4.78 -8.10 -0.15
CA TRP A 23 -3.63 -7.29 0.27
C TRP A 23 -2.58 -8.15 0.95
N GLY A 24 -1.34 -7.68 0.99
CA GLY A 24 -0.30 -8.34 1.77
C GLY A 24 1.08 -7.80 1.49
N TYR A 25 2.07 -8.60 1.84
CA TYR A 25 3.47 -8.33 1.59
C TYR A 25 4.01 -9.26 0.52
N VAL A 26 4.88 -8.73 -0.34
CA VAL A 26 5.79 -9.58 -1.12
C VAL A 26 7.02 -9.85 -0.28
N ILE A 27 7.37 -11.09 -0.05
CA ILE A 27 8.48 -11.47 0.81
C ILE A 27 9.54 -12.14 -0.05
N TYR A 28 10.68 -11.47 -0.18
CA TYR A 28 11.84 -11.96 -0.91
C TYR A 28 12.73 -12.75 0.03
N ARG A 29 13.07 -13.97 -0.37
CA ARG A 29 14.15 -14.74 0.22
C ARG A 29 15.41 -14.53 -0.63
N THR A 30 16.45 -13.95 -0.04
CA THR A 30 17.72 -13.70 -0.76
C THR A 30 18.87 -14.56 -0.28
N THR A 31 18.62 -15.45 0.69
CA THR A 31 19.64 -16.33 1.24
C THR A 31 19.13 -17.76 1.31
N TYR A 32 19.84 -18.68 0.64
CA TYR A 32 19.43 -20.07 0.46
C TYR A 32 20.44 -21.05 1.08
N THR A 33 20.84 -20.77 2.32
CA THR A 33 21.65 -21.70 3.12
C THR A 33 20.77 -22.80 3.74
N PRO A 34 21.31 -23.97 4.10
CA PRO A 34 20.55 -25.01 4.81
C PRO A 34 19.92 -24.52 6.12
N LYS A 35 20.57 -23.53 6.76
CA LYS A 35 20.04 -22.85 7.94
C LYS A 35 18.81 -22.03 7.58
N SER A 36 18.89 -21.24 6.52
CA SER A 36 17.76 -20.47 5.99
C SER A 36 16.57 -21.37 5.66
N ASP A 37 16.78 -22.56 5.08
CA ASP A 37 15.67 -23.49 4.77
C ASP A 37 14.88 -23.92 6.02
N ILE A 38 15.56 -24.05 7.16
CA ILE A 38 14.94 -24.47 8.44
C ILE A 38 14.19 -23.30 9.10
N PHE A 39 14.75 -22.09 9.03
CA PHE A 39 14.23 -20.94 9.77
C PHE A 39 13.29 -20.06 8.96
N PHE A 40 13.37 -20.05 7.63
CA PHE A 40 12.54 -19.21 6.79
C PHE A 40 11.04 -19.40 7.03
N PRO A 41 10.48 -20.61 7.12
CA PRO A 41 9.06 -20.79 7.46
C PRO A 41 8.68 -20.16 8.81
N LYS A 42 9.54 -20.28 9.82
CA LYS A 42 9.33 -19.69 11.15
C LYS A 42 9.36 -18.15 11.13
N ILE A 43 10.18 -17.58 10.26
CA ILE A 43 10.22 -16.13 10.01
C ILE A 43 8.88 -15.67 9.43
N ILE A 44 8.34 -16.40 8.44
CA ILE A 44 7.05 -16.07 7.82
C ILE A 44 5.91 -16.15 8.83
N GLU A 45 5.87 -17.19 9.66
CA GLU A 45 4.88 -17.33 10.75
C GLU A 45 4.93 -16.12 11.68
N LEU A 46 6.12 -15.73 12.12
CA LEU A 46 6.26 -14.61 13.02
C LEU A 46 5.90 -13.26 12.38
N LEU A 47 6.24 -13.04 11.11
CA LEU A 47 5.82 -11.85 10.39
C LEU A 47 4.29 -11.75 10.34
N ASN A 48 3.62 -12.86 10.02
CA ASN A 48 2.16 -12.92 10.01
C ASN A 48 1.56 -12.67 11.39
N ASP A 49 2.16 -13.22 12.46
CA ASP A 49 1.70 -12.99 13.83
C ASP A 49 1.87 -11.52 14.25
N ASN A 50 2.98 -10.88 13.88
CA ASN A 50 3.21 -9.46 14.14
C ASN A 50 2.22 -8.56 13.41
N ILE A 51 1.98 -8.81 12.11
CA ILE A 51 1.00 -8.08 11.31
C ILE A 51 -0.40 -8.24 11.92
N LYS A 52 -0.78 -9.47 12.28
CA LYS A 52 -2.08 -9.76 12.88
C LYS A 52 -2.23 -9.09 14.25
N HIS A 53 -1.21 -9.14 15.08
CA HIS A 53 -1.20 -8.49 16.39
C HIS A 53 -1.38 -6.98 16.25
N GLU A 54 -0.68 -6.34 15.32
CA GLU A 54 -0.82 -4.91 15.06
C GLU A 54 -2.21 -4.54 14.54
N LEU A 55 -2.75 -5.35 13.61
CA LEU A 55 -4.10 -5.18 13.10
C LEU A 55 -5.15 -5.17 14.23
N VAL A 56 -5.04 -6.13 15.16
CA VAL A 56 -5.92 -6.20 16.32
C VAL A 56 -5.69 -5.03 17.27
N ALA A 57 -4.44 -4.62 17.49
CA ALA A 57 -4.09 -3.50 18.36
C ALA A 57 -4.67 -2.17 17.83
N GLU A 58 -4.48 -1.86 16.54
CA GLU A 58 -5.01 -0.63 15.92
C GLU A 58 -6.54 -0.61 15.98
N CYS A 59 -7.19 -1.75 15.70
CA CYS A 59 -8.63 -1.91 15.87
C CYS A 59 -9.10 -1.65 17.31
N GLY A 60 -8.34 -2.12 18.31
CA GLY A 60 -8.65 -1.99 19.75
C GLY A 60 -8.49 -0.57 20.30
N LEU A 61 -7.68 0.29 19.67
CA LEU A 61 -7.46 1.67 20.12
C LEU A 61 -8.67 2.59 19.94
N THR A 62 -9.63 2.20 19.09
CA THR A 62 -10.81 3.02 18.81
C THR A 62 -11.93 2.77 19.85
N LYS A 63 -11.85 3.43 21.01
CA LYS A 63 -12.73 3.23 22.17
C LYS A 63 -14.18 3.69 21.97
N LYS A 64 -15.10 2.79 21.55
CA LYS A 64 -16.55 2.88 21.81
C LYS A 64 -17.12 1.47 22.00
N HIS A 65 -17.70 1.19 23.17
CA HIS A 65 -18.08 -0.16 23.65
C HIS A 65 -19.11 -0.90 22.76
N ARG A 66 -20.02 -0.20 22.07
CA ARG A 66 -20.93 -0.82 21.07
C ARG A 66 -20.27 -1.13 19.73
N ALA A 67 -19.15 -0.46 19.42
CA ALA A 67 -18.43 -0.65 18.16
C ALA A 67 -17.41 -1.80 18.23
N GLN A 68 -17.18 -2.40 19.40
CA GLN A 68 -16.10 -3.35 19.61
C GLN A 68 -16.33 -4.69 18.89
N ASN A 69 -17.57 -5.20 18.88
CA ASN A 69 -17.94 -6.40 18.12
C ASN A 69 -17.87 -6.16 16.58
N ALA A 70 -18.34 -5.00 16.12
CA ALA A 70 -18.26 -4.62 14.71
C ALA A 70 -16.80 -4.42 14.24
N LYS A 71 -15.94 -3.90 15.11
CA LYS A 71 -14.50 -3.74 14.82
C LYS A 71 -13.77 -5.06 14.77
N HIS A 72 -14.01 -5.95 15.73
CA HIS A 72 -13.45 -7.31 15.69
C HIS A 72 -13.83 -8.02 14.39
N THR A 73 -15.06 -7.78 13.90
CA THR A 73 -15.52 -8.28 12.58
C THR A 73 -14.71 -7.65 11.44
N ALA A 74 -14.50 -6.32 11.45
CA ALA A 74 -13.71 -5.63 10.43
C ALA A 74 -12.23 -6.09 10.37
N CYS A 75 -11.54 -6.26 11.50
CA CYS A 75 -10.15 -6.76 11.48
C CYS A 75 -10.09 -8.20 10.98
N ASN A 76 -11.07 -9.03 11.32
CA ASN A 76 -11.18 -10.40 10.80
C ASN A 76 -11.41 -10.40 9.29
N GLU A 77 -12.28 -9.51 8.78
CA GLU A 77 -12.49 -9.32 7.34
C GLU A 77 -11.18 -8.90 6.65
N ILE A 78 -10.48 -7.89 7.17
CA ILE A 78 -9.17 -7.46 6.66
C ILE A 78 -8.19 -8.63 6.64
N TRP A 79 -8.05 -9.37 7.75
CA TRP A 79 -7.14 -10.50 7.84
C TRP A 79 -7.50 -11.64 6.89
N THR A 80 -8.79 -11.88 6.63
CA THR A 80 -9.26 -12.94 5.70
C THR A 80 -8.80 -12.67 4.26
N HIS A 81 -8.61 -11.41 3.91
CA HIS A 81 -8.10 -10.99 2.61
C HIS A 81 -6.58 -10.77 2.59
N HIS A 82 -5.89 -11.05 3.69
CA HIS A 82 -4.43 -11.02 3.76
C HIS A 82 -3.84 -12.22 2.99
N LEU A 83 -3.03 -11.94 1.98
CA LEU A 83 -2.38 -12.92 1.14
C LEU A 83 -0.92 -12.52 0.93
N PRO A 84 0.03 -13.05 1.71
CA PRO A 84 1.45 -12.81 1.45
C PRO A 84 1.90 -13.58 0.20
N ILE A 85 2.82 -13.00 -0.57
CA ILE A 85 3.45 -13.64 -1.73
C ILE A 85 4.91 -13.91 -1.41
N LEU A 86 5.35 -15.15 -1.56
CA LEU A 86 6.74 -15.56 -1.35
C LEU A 86 7.48 -15.61 -2.68
N MET A 87 8.60 -14.88 -2.77
CA MET A 87 9.52 -14.87 -3.90
C MET A 87 10.74 -15.73 -3.56
N GLU A 88 10.63 -17.03 -3.84
CA GLU A 88 11.59 -18.06 -3.41
C GLU A 88 12.41 -18.68 -4.56
N ASN A 89 12.48 -18.01 -5.71
CA ASN A 89 13.28 -18.52 -6.83
C ASN A 89 14.78 -18.36 -6.53
N GLN A 90 15.40 -19.41 -6.02
CA GLN A 90 16.83 -19.45 -5.70
C GLN A 90 17.73 -19.02 -6.87
N THR A 91 17.43 -19.47 -8.09
CA THR A 91 18.27 -19.14 -9.27
C THR A 91 18.29 -17.65 -9.60
N GLN A 92 17.27 -16.92 -9.14
CA GLN A 92 17.08 -15.50 -9.42
C GLN A 92 17.46 -14.61 -8.23
N PHE A 93 17.23 -15.10 -7.00
CA PHE A 93 17.33 -14.26 -5.79
C PHE A 93 18.45 -14.65 -4.83
N ASP A 94 19.17 -15.75 -5.05
CA ASP A 94 20.27 -16.12 -4.17
C ASP A 94 21.38 -15.07 -4.20
N ASN A 95 21.68 -14.51 -3.02
CA ASN A 95 22.59 -13.38 -2.81
C ASN A 95 22.22 -12.12 -3.63
N ALA A 96 20.94 -11.95 -3.98
CA ALA A 96 20.47 -10.75 -4.65
C ALA A 96 20.64 -9.52 -3.75
N SER A 97 21.16 -8.43 -4.33
CA SER A 97 21.27 -7.14 -3.64
C SER A 97 19.90 -6.51 -3.43
N ILE A 98 19.81 -5.60 -2.45
CA ILE A 98 18.60 -4.80 -2.20
C ILE A 98 18.15 -4.06 -3.47
N ASP A 99 19.09 -3.47 -4.21
CA ASP A 99 18.78 -2.74 -5.46
C ASP A 99 18.19 -3.66 -6.55
N SER A 100 18.69 -4.89 -6.64
CA SER A 100 18.17 -5.91 -7.57
C SER A 100 16.75 -6.32 -7.18
N VAL A 101 16.51 -6.57 -5.88
CA VAL A 101 15.19 -6.88 -5.35
C VAL A 101 14.22 -5.71 -5.55
N GLN A 102 14.66 -4.47 -5.31
CA GLN A 102 13.84 -3.27 -5.52
C GLN A 102 13.42 -3.14 -6.98
N THR A 103 14.38 -3.27 -7.91
CA THR A 103 14.12 -3.17 -9.36
C THR A 103 13.14 -4.25 -9.81
N HIS A 104 13.33 -5.48 -9.35
CA HIS A 104 12.42 -6.59 -9.65
C HIS A 104 11.04 -6.35 -9.06
N PHE A 105 10.96 -5.93 -7.80
CA PHE A 105 9.69 -5.66 -7.12
C PHE A 105 8.88 -4.56 -7.80
N HIS A 106 9.51 -3.45 -8.18
CA HIS A 106 8.83 -2.37 -8.91
C HIS A 106 8.27 -2.85 -10.25
N SER A 107 9.07 -3.61 -11.00
CA SER A 107 8.62 -4.22 -12.26
C SER A 107 7.46 -5.19 -12.05
N TRP A 108 7.57 -6.04 -11.03
CA TRP A 108 6.54 -7.01 -10.69
C TRP A 108 5.22 -6.36 -10.24
N VAL A 109 5.27 -5.31 -9.43
CA VAL A 109 4.06 -4.56 -9.02
C VAL A 109 3.39 -3.94 -10.24
N HIS A 110 4.16 -3.33 -11.13
CA HIS A 110 3.64 -2.74 -12.37
C HIS A 110 2.93 -3.80 -13.24
N ASP A 111 3.54 -4.96 -13.43
CA ASP A 111 2.95 -6.07 -14.20
C ASP A 111 1.69 -6.65 -13.52
N MET A 112 1.69 -6.71 -12.19
CA MET A 112 0.54 -7.16 -11.42
C MET A 112 -0.64 -6.19 -11.53
N GLN A 113 -0.39 -4.88 -11.42
CA GLN A 113 -1.44 -3.86 -11.53
C GLN A 113 -2.11 -3.86 -12.90
N GLN A 114 -1.39 -4.21 -13.97
CA GLN A 114 -1.99 -4.38 -15.30
C GLN A 114 -2.90 -5.61 -15.39
N LYS A 115 -2.64 -6.65 -14.59
CA LYS A 115 -3.38 -7.92 -14.64
C LYS A 115 -4.56 -7.95 -13.68
N ASP A 116 -4.39 -7.41 -12.48
CA ASP A 116 -5.36 -7.43 -11.39
C ASP A 116 -5.25 -6.15 -10.55
N HIS A 117 -6.21 -5.24 -10.75
CA HIS A 117 -6.29 -3.97 -10.02
C HIS A 117 -6.80 -4.14 -8.59
N ASN A 118 -7.33 -5.31 -8.23
CA ASN A 118 -7.87 -5.61 -6.91
C ASN A 118 -6.80 -6.17 -5.95
N VAL A 119 -5.52 -6.08 -6.31
CA VAL A 119 -4.44 -6.68 -5.54
C VAL A 119 -3.47 -5.60 -5.05
N LEU A 120 -3.30 -5.53 -3.75
CA LEU A 120 -2.60 -4.47 -3.05
C LEU A 120 -1.32 -4.98 -2.37
N TYR A 121 -0.18 -4.78 -3.03
CA TYR A 121 1.15 -5.08 -2.49
C TYR A 121 2.02 -3.81 -2.40
N PRO A 122 1.73 -2.91 -1.45
CA PRO A 122 2.41 -1.62 -1.34
C PRO A 122 3.85 -1.73 -0.81
N MET A 123 4.22 -2.87 -0.24
CA MET A 123 5.54 -3.10 0.35
C MET A 123 6.05 -4.51 0.05
N CYS A 124 7.37 -4.62 -0.06
CA CYS A 124 8.05 -5.90 0.03
C CYS A 124 8.99 -5.95 1.24
N ILE A 125 9.13 -7.15 1.80
CA ILE A 125 10.04 -7.49 2.89
C ILE A 125 11.17 -8.31 2.29
N VAL A 126 12.41 -8.01 2.64
CA VAL A 126 13.59 -8.76 2.20
C VAL A 126 14.16 -9.52 3.39
N ILE A 127 14.23 -10.83 3.27
CA ILE A 127 14.84 -11.75 4.24
C ILE A 127 16.18 -12.21 3.67
N ASP A 128 17.23 -11.55 4.15
CA ASP A 128 18.62 -11.88 3.87
C ASP A 128 19.29 -12.55 5.08
N GLU A 129 20.58 -12.84 4.97
CA GLU A 129 21.36 -13.49 6.03
C GLU A 129 21.41 -12.65 7.31
N GLU A 130 21.42 -11.31 7.21
CA GLU A 130 21.37 -10.41 8.38
C GLU A 130 20.02 -10.57 9.10
N SER A 131 18.92 -10.51 8.35
CA SER A 131 17.57 -10.75 8.88
C SER A 131 17.48 -12.14 9.52
N LEU A 132 18.03 -13.17 8.88
CA LEU A 132 18.06 -14.52 9.44
C LEU A 132 18.77 -14.55 10.80
N GLN A 133 19.94 -13.90 10.91
CA GLN A 133 20.74 -13.86 12.12
C GLN A 133 20.03 -13.17 13.28
N GLU A 134 19.34 -12.07 13.03
CA GLU A 134 18.55 -11.39 14.05
C GLU A 134 17.43 -12.27 14.60
N PHE A 135 16.71 -12.97 13.73
CA PHE A 135 15.63 -13.86 14.15
C PHE A 135 16.15 -15.06 14.96
N MET A 136 17.35 -15.53 14.67
CA MET A 136 18.00 -16.61 15.42
C MET A 136 18.55 -16.14 16.77
N GLY A 137 19.20 -14.98 16.82
CA GLY A 137 19.72 -14.40 18.05
C GLY A 137 18.63 -14.07 19.07
N ALA A 138 17.47 -13.62 18.57
CA ALA A 138 16.27 -13.42 19.39
C ALA A 138 15.78 -14.73 20.02
N SER A 139 15.80 -15.86 19.30
CA SER A 139 15.37 -17.16 19.81
C SER A 139 16.24 -17.68 20.97
N SER A 140 17.50 -17.25 21.07
CA SER A 140 18.40 -17.63 22.16
C SER A 140 18.33 -16.70 23.38
N ALA A 141 17.72 -15.51 23.23
CA ALA A 141 17.58 -14.53 24.31
C ALA A 141 16.24 -14.66 25.07
N ASP A 142 15.32 -15.50 24.57
CA ASP A 142 13.93 -15.58 25.02
C ASP A 142 13.68 -16.59 26.15
N GLU A 143 14.71 -17.22 26.71
CA GLU A 143 14.55 -18.18 27.83
C GLU A 143 14.31 -17.50 29.21
N HIS A 144 14.14 -16.17 29.28
CA HIS A 144 14.16 -15.48 30.59
C HIS A 144 13.14 -14.36 30.86
N LEU A 145 12.00 -14.27 30.17
CA LEU A 145 10.95 -13.29 30.54
C LEU A 145 9.55 -13.89 30.70
N GLU A 146 9.29 -14.32 31.94
CA GLU A 146 7.96 -14.51 32.54
C GLU A 146 7.28 -13.14 32.75
N ASP A 147 6.71 -12.54 31.70
CA ASP A 147 5.59 -11.59 31.82
C ASP A 147 4.90 -11.44 30.47
N GLY A 148 3.57 -11.44 30.44
CA GLY A 148 2.70 -11.50 29.26
C GLY A 148 2.74 -10.28 28.34
N ARG A 149 3.90 -9.64 28.16
CA ARG A 149 4.18 -8.66 27.12
C ARG A 149 5.11 -9.32 26.11
N LEU A 150 4.68 -9.36 24.85
CA LEU A 150 5.54 -9.66 23.71
C LEU A 150 6.61 -8.56 23.59
N ASN A 151 7.59 -8.55 24.51
CA ASN A 151 8.86 -7.85 24.38
C ASN A 151 9.75 -8.66 23.42
N GLN A 152 9.21 -9.01 22.25
CA GLN A 152 10.04 -9.55 21.21
C GLN A 152 11.00 -8.44 20.80
N PRO A 153 12.33 -8.68 20.85
CA PRO A 153 13.29 -7.69 20.38
C PRO A 153 12.90 -7.31 18.95
N LEU A 154 12.82 -6.00 18.70
CA LEU A 154 12.50 -5.41 17.41
C LEU A 154 13.34 -6.11 16.34
N ARG A 155 12.69 -6.91 15.50
CA ARG A 155 13.35 -7.63 14.42
C ARG A 155 13.44 -6.67 13.23
N TYR A 156 14.66 -6.28 12.87
CA TYR A 156 14.88 -5.38 11.76
C TYR A 156 14.82 -6.20 10.48
N VAL A 157 13.68 -6.11 9.80
CA VAL A 157 13.57 -6.57 8.41
C VAL A 157 13.72 -5.39 7.48
N LYS A 158 14.33 -5.64 6.32
CA LYS A 158 14.45 -4.64 5.25
C LYS A 158 13.12 -4.55 4.53
N VAL A 159 12.57 -3.34 4.45
CA VAL A 159 11.27 -3.09 3.80
C VAL A 159 11.45 -2.09 2.67
N ILE A 160 10.94 -2.44 1.48
CA ILE A 160 10.95 -1.58 0.29
C ILE A 160 9.51 -1.23 -0.05
N LYS A 161 9.23 0.05 -0.29
CA LYS A 161 7.91 0.50 -0.76
C LYS A 161 7.82 0.40 -2.28
N ALA A 162 6.66 -0.02 -2.78
CA ALA A 162 6.38 -0.12 -4.20
C ALA A 162 6.45 1.25 -4.89
N PHE A 163 6.10 2.30 -4.14
CA PHE A 163 6.13 3.67 -4.61
C PHE A 163 6.77 4.55 -3.52
N PRO A 164 7.84 5.30 -3.82
CA PRO A 164 8.32 6.32 -2.91
C PRO A 164 7.23 7.40 -2.82
N THR A 165 6.64 7.58 -1.65
CA THR A 165 5.82 8.77 -1.37
C THR A 165 6.74 9.97 -1.54
N ALA A 166 6.54 10.74 -2.61
CA ALA A 166 7.20 12.01 -2.84
C ALA A 166 6.70 12.98 -1.78
N ASP A 167 7.34 12.92 -0.62
CA ASP A 167 7.06 13.67 0.59
C ASP A 167 5.66 13.42 1.17
N GLY A 168 5.59 13.38 2.51
CA GLY A 168 4.38 13.00 3.23
C GLY A 168 3.24 13.96 2.90
N ASP A 169 2.24 13.46 2.20
CA ASP A 169 0.80 13.67 2.43
C ASP A 169 0.04 12.96 1.30
N ASP A 170 -0.79 11.98 1.68
CA ASP A 170 -2.10 11.65 1.11
C ASP A 170 -2.35 11.94 -0.38
N ILE A 171 -1.61 11.32 -1.31
CA ILE A 171 -1.99 11.29 -2.74
C ILE A 171 -1.92 9.86 -3.26
N TYR A 172 -2.93 9.06 -2.90
CA TYR A 172 -3.35 7.89 -3.67
C TYR A 172 -4.85 7.91 -3.96
N ASP A 173 -5.46 9.11 -3.98
CA ASP A 173 -6.83 9.30 -4.42
C ASP A 173 -6.97 9.15 -5.96
N ALA A 174 -5.87 9.22 -6.71
CA ALA A 174 -5.90 9.14 -8.16
C ALA A 174 -6.11 7.72 -8.74
N PHE A 175 -5.95 6.66 -7.95
CA PHE A 175 -6.22 5.28 -8.41
C PHE A 175 -7.69 4.85 -8.20
N MET A 176 -8.53 5.72 -7.64
CA MET A 176 -9.98 5.52 -7.48
C MET A 176 -10.80 6.52 -8.32
N GLY A 177 -10.43 6.72 -9.61
CA GLY A 177 -11.31 7.39 -10.58
C GLY A 177 -10.85 8.75 -11.16
N GLY A 178 -9.55 8.94 -11.43
CA GLY A 178 -9.09 10.09 -12.24
C GLY A 178 -9.20 9.82 -13.75
N GLU A 179 -9.92 10.66 -14.47
CA GLU A 179 -10.18 10.59 -15.91
C GLU A 179 -8.91 10.44 -16.77
N PHE A 180 -8.98 9.59 -17.80
CA PHE A 180 -7.95 9.49 -18.83
C PHE A 180 -7.76 10.85 -19.53
N PRO A 181 -6.52 11.33 -19.77
CA PRO A 181 -6.32 12.45 -20.67
C PRO A 181 -6.72 12.00 -22.07
N ALA A 182 -7.75 12.65 -22.60
CA ALA A 182 -8.17 12.52 -23.98
C ALA A 182 -6.96 12.67 -24.92
N GLU A 183 -6.90 11.76 -25.88
CA GLU A 183 -6.03 11.78 -27.05
C GLU A 183 -5.87 13.21 -27.60
N LYS A 184 -4.66 13.76 -27.55
CA LYS A 184 -4.28 14.77 -28.53
C LYS A 184 -3.80 14.04 -29.77
N SER A 185 -4.76 13.76 -30.64
CA SER A 185 -4.53 13.47 -32.04
C SER A 185 -3.60 14.51 -32.64
N ASP A 186 -2.59 13.98 -33.33
CA ASP A 186 -1.72 14.66 -34.26
C ASP A 186 -2.45 15.72 -35.10
N SER A 187 -1.92 16.94 -35.14
CA SER A 187 -2.27 17.93 -36.16
C SER A 187 -1.08 18.86 -36.37
N MET A 188 -0.10 18.27 -37.06
CA MET A 188 0.75 18.87 -38.09
C MET A 188 0.33 20.30 -38.50
N GLY A 189 1.25 21.24 -38.30
CA GLY A 189 1.06 22.63 -38.70
C GLY A 189 0.91 22.79 -40.21
N MET A 190 0.07 23.74 -40.61
CA MET A 190 0.25 24.50 -41.84
C MET A 190 -0.34 25.90 -41.68
N LEU A 191 0.52 26.88 -41.96
CA LEU A 191 0.20 28.29 -42.18
C LEU A 191 -0.96 28.46 -43.17
N ARG A 192 -1.83 29.45 -42.92
CA ARG A 192 -2.23 30.43 -43.96
C ARG A 192 -2.91 31.68 -43.37
N SER A 193 -2.15 32.77 -43.46
CA SER A 193 -2.49 34.15 -43.81
C SER A 193 -3.96 34.64 -43.88
N ARG A 194 -4.14 35.81 -43.23
CA ARG A 194 -4.60 37.11 -43.82
C ARG A 194 -6.10 37.35 -44.00
N GLY A 195 -6.61 38.32 -43.22
CA GLY A 195 -7.30 39.49 -43.77
C GLY A 195 -8.68 39.83 -43.19
N GLY A 196 -8.80 41.03 -42.61
CA GLY A 196 -9.87 41.98 -43.00
C GLY A 196 -11.09 42.17 -42.08
N LYS A 197 -11.03 43.25 -41.29
CA LYS A 197 -11.97 44.41 -41.22
C LYS A 197 -13.45 44.28 -40.79
N GLU A 198 -13.80 45.23 -39.90
CA GLU A 198 -15.04 46.08 -39.86
C GLU A 198 -16.36 45.35 -39.52
N ASP A 199 -17.34 45.85 -38.77
CA ASP A 199 -17.59 47.10 -38.03
C ASP A 199 -18.88 46.91 -37.17
N ALA A 200 -18.91 47.59 -36.01
CA ALA A 200 -20.00 48.40 -35.45
C ALA A 200 -21.32 47.87 -34.81
N VAL A 201 -21.74 48.67 -33.79
CA VAL A 201 -23.09 48.98 -33.24
C VAL A 201 -23.68 47.95 -32.23
N VAL A 202 -23.59 48.17 -30.91
CA VAL A 202 -24.50 48.95 -30.00
C VAL A 202 -25.98 48.52 -30.07
N SER A 203 -26.52 47.98 -28.96
CA SER A 203 -27.80 48.42 -28.37
C SER A 203 -28.11 47.69 -27.06
N GLU A 204 -28.44 48.49 -26.06
CA GLU A 204 -28.94 48.18 -24.72
C GLU A 204 -30.30 47.45 -24.76
N SER A 205 -30.57 46.60 -23.77
CA SER A 205 -31.84 46.57 -23.03
C SER A 205 -31.73 45.57 -21.87
N ASP A 206 -31.59 46.09 -20.66
CA ASP A 206 -31.84 45.35 -19.41
C ASP A 206 -33.23 45.78 -18.93
N ASP A 207 -34.22 44.92 -19.13
CA ASP A 207 -35.59 45.06 -18.63
C ASP A 207 -35.69 44.52 -17.19
N GLU A 208 -35.76 45.49 -16.30
CA GLU A 208 -36.10 45.42 -14.88
C GLU A 208 -37.50 44.81 -14.69
N TYR A 209 -37.57 43.63 -14.06
CA TYR A 209 -38.84 43.02 -13.64
C TYR A 209 -39.15 43.43 -12.20
N ASP A 210 -40.12 44.34 -12.07
CA ASP A 210 -40.85 44.63 -10.84
C ASP A 210 -41.77 43.45 -10.46
N GLY A 211 -41.89 43.23 -9.14
CA GLY A 211 -43.21 43.02 -8.57
C GLY A 211 -43.47 41.75 -7.77
N PHE A 212 -43.76 42.02 -6.49
CA PHE A 212 -44.93 41.49 -5.78
C PHE A 212 -44.74 40.21 -4.95
N LEU A 213 -44.74 40.38 -3.61
CA LEU A 213 -45.45 39.64 -2.54
C LEU A 213 -44.87 40.24 -1.23
N GLY A 214 -45.60 40.97 -0.37
CA GLY A 214 -46.91 40.67 0.21
C GLY A 214 -46.68 40.00 1.57
N GLY A 215 -46.58 40.79 2.65
CA GLY A 215 -46.42 40.31 4.04
C GLY A 215 -46.12 41.43 5.02
#